data_AF-A0A1Z4KV14-F1
#
_entry.id   AF-A0A1Z4KV14-F1
#
_cell.length_a   1.000
_cell.length_b   1.000
_cell.length_c   1.000
_cell.angle_alpha   90.00
_cell.angle_beta   90.00
_cell.angle_gamma   90.00
#
_symmetry.space_group_name_H-M   'P 1'
#
loop_
_entity.id
_entity.type
_entity.pdbx_description
1 polymer ?
#
loop_
_entity_poly.entity_id
_entity_poly.type
_entity_poly.pdbx_seq_one_letter_code
_entity_poly.pdbx_strand_id
1 'polypeptide(L)'
;MSNPTPTTPNPQPNPQNKPQRGLGEYLELLARWIVELISLPVVFVSHIVAQFVTPGTPGYRLVGAIGFWIGTLLSTDGIWQVLFQGKPIFPWFETEWIGWLGWLQLPFNPLFWISFGISALVQVMEARTLRGKDPIQARSEFEESKQYALGSKPTGNIDLTVALWGDYKRAGMKERNAGGAIALFFWVLDITTTFVGRWPFRYTDPGTILGCFAYNCASMMAGEIGYNIWKITK
;
A
#
# COMPACT_ATOMS: atom_id res chain seq x y z
N MET A 1 -81.89 -3.07 21.73
CA MET A 1 -81.96 -1.87 20.87
C MET A 1 -81.73 -0.64 21.74
N SER A 2 -80.94 0.32 21.22
CA SER A 2 -80.92 1.77 21.52
C SER A 2 -80.63 2.31 22.93
N ASN A 3 -79.38 2.78 23.10
CA ASN A 3 -78.87 4.08 23.63
C ASN A 3 -79.86 5.27 23.79
N PRO A 4 -79.53 6.45 24.44
CA PRO A 4 -78.32 6.89 25.20
C PRO A 4 -78.50 7.90 26.41
N THR A 5 -77.41 8.16 27.17
CA THR A 5 -76.95 9.41 27.91
C THR A 5 -77.81 10.09 29.01
N PRO A 6 -77.24 10.86 30.01
CA PRO A 6 -76.03 11.69 29.92
C PRO A 6 -74.99 11.64 31.06
N THR A 7 -73.76 11.89 30.61
CA THR A 7 -72.56 12.34 31.31
C THR A 7 -72.76 13.65 32.08
N THR A 8 -72.31 13.69 33.34
CA THR A 8 -71.95 14.93 34.05
C THR A 8 -70.43 15.08 34.01
N PRO A 9 -69.89 16.25 33.66
CA PRO A 9 -68.47 16.40 33.35
C PRO A 9 -67.64 16.57 34.62
N ASN A 10 -66.60 15.74 34.77
CA ASN A 10 -65.53 15.96 35.75
C ASN A 10 -64.27 16.50 35.05
N PRO A 11 -63.41 17.24 35.78
CA PRO A 11 -62.83 18.49 35.32
C PRO A 11 -61.74 18.32 34.26
N GLN A 12 -61.57 19.39 33.47
CA GLN A 12 -60.46 19.57 32.53
C GLN A 12 -59.11 19.15 33.16
N PRO A 13 -58.26 18.41 32.42
CA PRO A 13 -56.89 18.21 32.86
C PRO A 13 -56.21 19.59 32.90
N ASN A 14 -55.66 19.93 34.08
CA ASN A 14 -54.75 21.05 34.25
C ASN A 14 -53.75 21.07 33.08
N PRO A 15 -53.44 22.23 32.47
CA PRO A 15 -52.36 22.30 31.52
C PRO A 15 -51.09 21.85 32.25
N GLN A 16 -50.58 20.68 31.87
CA GLN A 16 -49.27 20.20 32.28
C GLN A 16 -48.30 21.34 32.07
N ASN A 17 -47.76 21.84 33.19
CA ASN A 17 -46.61 22.72 33.20
C ASN A 17 -45.61 22.15 32.22
N LYS A 18 -45.41 22.86 31.11
CA LYS A 18 -44.22 22.67 30.27
C LYS A 18 -43.05 22.65 31.25
N PRO A 19 -42.17 21.63 31.24
CA PRO A 19 -40.98 21.70 32.06
C PRO A 19 -40.30 23.02 31.72
N GLN A 20 -40.27 23.94 32.69
CA GLN A 20 -39.55 25.18 32.57
C GLN A 20 -38.12 24.77 32.31
N ARG A 21 -37.64 24.98 31.07
CA ARG A 21 -36.24 24.75 30.69
C ARG A 21 -35.38 25.50 31.69
N GLY A 22 -34.84 24.73 32.64
CA GLY A 22 -34.19 25.29 33.81
C GLY A 22 -32.88 25.92 33.38
N LEU A 23 -32.43 26.93 34.12
CA LEU A 23 -31.10 27.53 33.95
C LEU A 23 -29.98 26.46 33.88
N GLY A 24 -30.18 25.30 34.52
CA GLY A 24 -29.28 24.13 34.39
C GLY A 24 -29.15 23.58 32.98
N GLU A 25 -30.24 23.56 32.19
CA GLU A 25 -30.24 23.09 30.80
C GLU A 25 -29.51 24.09 29.88
N TYR A 26 -29.61 25.40 30.19
CA TYR A 26 -28.83 26.44 29.51
C TYR A 26 -27.35 26.41 29.86
N LEU A 27 -27.02 26.14 31.13
CA LEU A 27 -25.63 25.98 31.59
C LEU A 27 -24.99 24.72 31.01
N GLU A 28 -25.75 23.62 30.91
CA GLU A 28 -25.31 22.38 30.26
C GLU A 28 -25.10 22.57 28.76
N LEU A 29 -26.00 23.33 28.10
CA LEU A 29 -25.84 23.72 26.70
C LEU A 29 -24.57 24.57 26.50
N LEU A 30 -24.33 25.57 27.36
CA LEU A 30 -23.14 26.43 27.32
C LEU A 30 -21.85 25.64 27.55
N ALA A 31 -21.85 24.74 28.55
CA ALA A 31 -20.72 23.86 28.82
C ALA A 31 -20.41 22.97 27.61
N ARG A 32 -21.44 22.43 26.95
CA ARG A 32 -21.28 21.62 25.74
C ARG A 32 -20.71 22.44 24.58
N TRP A 33 -21.19 23.67 24.36
CA TRP A 33 -20.65 24.57 23.35
C TRP A 33 -19.19 24.95 23.62
N ILE A 34 -18.81 25.19 24.87
CA ILE A 34 -17.43 25.51 25.25
C ILE A 34 -16.53 24.28 25.02
N VAL A 35 -16.97 23.09 25.41
CA VAL A 35 -16.22 21.84 25.18
C VAL A 35 -16.11 21.52 23.69
N GLU A 36 -17.17 21.71 22.90
CA GLU A 36 -17.15 21.54 21.45
C GLU A 36 -16.21 22.57 20.78
N LEU A 37 -16.21 23.82 21.22
CA LEU A 37 -15.30 24.85 20.70
C LEU A 37 -13.83 24.55 21.01
N ILE A 38 -13.53 24.11 22.24
CA ILE A 38 -12.17 23.74 22.67
C ILE A 38 -11.69 22.43 22.02
N SER A 39 -12.62 21.50 21.75
CA SER A 39 -12.29 20.24 21.07
C SER A 39 -12.23 20.35 19.55
N LEU A 40 -12.77 21.42 18.95
CA LEU A 40 -12.79 21.66 17.50
C LEU A 40 -11.39 21.54 16.85
N PRO A 41 -10.31 22.10 17.42
CA PRO A 41 -8.95 21.90 16.88
C PRO A 41 -8.50 20.43 16.94
N VAL A 42 -8.84 19.71 18.01
CA VAL A 42 -8.45 18.30 18.19
C VAL A 42 -9.22 17.40 17.22
N VAL A 43 -10.52 17.63 17.07
CA VAL A 43 -11.39 16.91 16.12
C VAL A 43 -10.98 17.21 14.67
N PHE A 44 -10.61 18.46 14.38
CA PHE A 44 -10.10 18.83 13.07
C PHE A 44 -8.79 18.10 12.75
N VAL A 45 -7.82 18.09 13.67
CA VAL A 45 -6.55 17.36 13.49
C VAL A 45 -6.79 15.85 13.38
N SER A 46 -7.70 15.29 14.20
CA SER A 46 -8.00 13.85 14.13
C SER A 46 -8.64 13.47 12.80
N HIS A 47 -9.52 14.30 12.23
CA HIS A 47 -10.06 14.08 10.90
C HIS A 47 -8.99 14.16 9.80
N ILE A 48 -8.06 15.13 9.89
CA ILE A 48 -6.93 15.20 8.94
C ILE A 48 -6.09 13.93 9.04
N VAL A 49 -5.69 13.51 10.24
CA VAL A 49 -4.89 12.30 10.43
C VAL A 49 -5.66 11.06 9.97
N ALA A 50 -6.96 10.96 10.26
CA ALA A 50 -7.81 9.86 9.81
C ALA A 50 -7.86 9.77 8.28
N GLN A 51 -7.82 10.89 7.56
CA GLN A 51 -7.72 10.88 6.10
C GLN A 51 -6.43 10.22 5.60
N PHE A 52 -5.34 10.23 6.37
CA PHE A 52 -4.04 9.66 5.96
C PHE A 52 -3.77 8.25 6.48
N VAL A 53 -4.46 7.80 7.53
CA VAL A 53 -4.23 6.50 8.17
C VAL A 53 -5.32 5.47 7.82
N THR A 54 -6.53 5.92 7.48
CA THR A 54 -7.65 5.01 7.21
C THR A 54 -7.56 4.44 5.80
N PRO A 55 -7.55 3.10 5.62
CA PRO A 55 -7.56 2.50 4.29
C PRO A 55 -8.77 2.94 3.45
N GLY A 56 -8.52 3.35 2.20
CA GLY A 56 -9.55 3.72 1.23
C GLY A 56 -9.93 5.20 1.18
N THR A 57 -9.45 6.04 2.10
CA THR A 57 -9.65 7.49 2.04
C THR A 57 -8.73 8.15 1.00
N PRO A 58 -9.10 9.31 0.44
CA PRO A 58 -8.26 10.08 -0.49
C PRO A 58 -6.84 10.36 0.03
N GLY A 59 -6.70 10.73 1.31
CA GLY A 59 -5.39 11.01 1.92
C GLY A 59 -4.49 9.77 2.00
N TYR A 60 -5.04 8.61 2.33
CA TYR A 60 -4.30 7.35 2.36
C TYR A 60 -3.86 6.92 0.95
N ARG A 61 -4.67 7.18 -0.09
CA ARG A 61 -4.25 7.00 -1.50
C ARG A 61 -3.07 7.90 -1.86
N LEU A 62 -3.13 9.16 -1.43
CA LEU A 62 -2.09 10.15 -1.69
C LEU A 62 -0.78 9.75 -1.01
N VAL A 63 -0.83 9.29 0.25
CA VAL A 63 0.35 8.77 0.97
C VAL A 63 0.94 7.56 0.25
N GLY A 64 0.12 6.63 -0.22
CA GLY A 64 0.59 5.51 -1.03
C GLY A 64 1.28 5.96 -2.32
N ALA A 65 0.66 6.88 -3.06
CA ALA A 65 1.22 7.41 -4.30
C ALA A 65 2.55 8.14 -4.05
N ILE A 66 2.62 8.99 -3.02
CA ILE A 66 3.84 9.71 -2.64
C ILE A 66 4.91 8.71 -2.19
N GLY A 67 4.56 7.74 -1.35
CA GLY A 67 5.47 6.69 -0.91
C GLY A 67 6.03 5.89 -2.09
N PHE A 68 5.19 5.55 -3.07
CA PHE A 68 5.62 4.88 -4.29
C PHE A 68 6.59 5.75 -5.07
N TRP A 69 6.23 7.00 -5.38
CA TRP A 69 7.10 7.92 -6.13
C TRP A 69 8.44 8.17 -5.45
N ILE A 70 8.45 8.40 -4.13
CA ILE A 70 9.68 8.59 -3.36
C ILE A 70 10.50 7.31 -3.38
N GLY A 71 9.87 6.16 -3.10
CA GLY A 71 10.56 4.87 -3.13
C GLY A 71 11.15 4.56 -4.49
N THR A 72 10.40 4.78 -5.58
CA THR A 72 10.87 4.62 -6.95
C THR A 72 12.04 5.55 -7.25
N LEU A 73 11.95 6.81 -6.83
CA LEU A 73 13.03 7.77 -7.02
C LEU A 73 14.30 7.39 -6.24
N LEU A 74 14.17 6.87 -5.02
CA LEU A 74 15.29 6.37 -4.20
C LEU A 74 15.97 5.16 -4.85
N SER A 75 15.21 4.16 -5.31
CA SER A 75 15.77 2.99 -6.03
C SER A 75 16.33 3.38 -7.42
N THR A 76 15.76 4.41 -8.06
CA THR A 76 16.27 4.94 -9.34
C THR A 76 17.73 5.38 -9.23
N ASP A 77 18.15 5.89 -8.07
CA ASP A 77 19.54 6.31 -7.83
C ASP A 77 20.53 5.14 -8.03
N GLY A 78 20.21 3.94 -7.53
CA GLY A 78 21.05 2.75 -7.71
C GLY A 78 21.14 2.32 -9.18
N ILE A 79 20.01 2.28 -9.88
CA ILE A 79 19.95 1.92 -11.31
C ILE A 79 20.70 2.94 -12.17
N TRP A 80 20.50 4.23 -11.88
CA TRP A 80 21.17 5.34 -12.54
C TRP A 80 22.69 5.26 -12.42
N GLN A 81 23.20 5.00 -11.22
CA GLN A 81 24.63 4.86 -10.96
C GLN A 81 25.21 3.59 -11.61
N VAL A 82 24.54 2.45 -11.49
CA VAL A 82 25.11 1.16 -11.92
C VAL A 82 24.99 0.95 -13.43
N LEU A 83 23.82 1.21 -14.02
CA LEU A 83 23.59 0.93 -15.45
C LEU A 83 24.03 2.06 -16.37
N PHE A 84 23.90 3.31 -15.92
CA PHE A 84 24.20 4.49 -16.75
C PHE A 84 25.43 5.25 -16.30
N GLN A 85 26.15 4.76 -15.28
CA GLN A 85 27.35 5.41 -14.72
C GLN A 85 27.09 6.87 -14.33
N GLY A 86 25.85 7.16 -13.95
CA GLY A 86 25.41 8.49 -13.60
C GLY A 86 25.95 8.91 -12.23
N LYS A 87 26.16 10.21 -12.04
CA LYS A 87 26.49 10.74 -10.70
C LYS A 87 25.32 10.53 -9.74
N PRO A 88 25.56 10.21 -8.46
CA PRO A 88 24.49 10.00 -7.49
C PRO A 88 23.48 11.13 -7.47
N ILE A 89 22.19 10.79 -7.50
CA ILE A 89 21.08 11.73 -7.48
C ILE A 89 20.97 12.40 -6.10
N PHE A 90 21.32 11.66 -5.05
CA PHE A 90 21.22 12.11 -3.67
C PHE A 90 22.58 12.23 -3.00
N PRO A 91 22.75 13.19 -2.07
CA PRO A 91 24.02 13.42 -1.38
C PRO A 91 24.31 12.43 -0.25
N TRP A 92 23.33 11.60 0.14
CA TRP A 92 23.48 10.74 1.32
C TRP A 92 24.52 9.66 1.05
N PHE A 93 25.48 9.54 1.97
CA PHE A 93 26.56 8.56 1.85
C PHE A 93 27.21 8.62 0.47
N GLU A 94 27.50 9.82 -0.06
CA GLU A 94 28.25 10.03 -1.31
C GLU A 94 29.13 11.28 -1.19
N THR A 95 30.31 11.25 -1.83
CA THR A 95 31.22 12.41 -1.86
C THR A 95 30.86 13.39 -2.97
N GLU A 96 30.32 12.89 -4.08
CA GLU A 96 29.82 13.67 -5.20
C GLU A 96 28.37 13.30 -5.49
N TRP A 97 27.56 14.29 -5.83
CA TRP A 97 26.18 14.09 -6.28
C TRP A 97 25.85 15.14 -7.34
N ILE A 98 24.72 14.98 -8.05
CA ILE A 98 24.32 15.87 -9.15
C ILE A 98 24.17 17.34 -8.73
N GLY A 99 24.01 17.61 -7.42
CA GLY A 99 23.82 18.94 -6.89
C GLY A 99 22.42 19.52 -7.21
N TRP A 100 22.09 20.64 -6.58
CA TRP A 100 20.79 21.30 -6.76
C TRP A 100 20.53 21.74 -8.21
N LEU A 101 21.57 22.20 -8.92
CA LEU A 101 21.47 22.54 -10.34
C LEU A 101 21.29 21.30 -11.22
N GLY A 102 21.98 20.19 -10.90
CA GLY A 102 21.79 18.93 -11.63
C GLY A 102 20.39 18.37 -11.47
N TRP A 103 19.74 18.57 -10.32
CA TRP A 103 18.32 18.23 -10.13
C TRP A 103 17.38 18.96 -11.08
N LEU A 104 17.67 20.20 -11.43
CA LEU A 104 16.87 20.95 -12.43
C LEU A 104 17.09 20.43 -13.84
N GLN A 105 18.26 19.84 -14.12
CA GLN A 105 18.62 19.30 -15.43
C GLN A 105 18.19 17.83 -15.60
N LEU A 106 18.05 17.09 -14.49
CA LEU A 106 17.75 15.66 -14.45
C LEU A 106 16.49 15.27 -15.27
N PRO A 107 15.36 16.02 -15.23
CA PRO A 107 14.17 15.71 -16.01
C PRO A 107 14.37 15.84 -17.52
N PHE A 108 15.40 16.56 -17.97
CA PHE A 108 15.73 16.70 -19.39
C PHE A 108 16.68 15.62 -19.89
N ASN A 109 17.16 14.74 -19.01
CA ASN A 109 18.00 13.61 -19.37
C ASN A 109 17.15 12.36 -19.66
N PRO A 110 17.14 11.84 -20.90
CA PRO A 110 16.36 10.63 -21.22
C PRO A 110 16.79 9.40 -20.42
N LEU A 111 18.07 9.27 -20.07
CA LEU A 111 18.59 8.12 -19.31
C LEU A 111 18.02 8.09 -17.89
N PHE A 112 17.69 9.24 -17.31
CA PHE A 112 17.01 9.30 -16.01
C PHE A 112 15.63 8.66 -16.09
N TRP A 113 14.85 8.97 -17.12
CA TRP A 113 13.52 8.38 -17.30
C TRP A 113 13.57 6.88 -17.59
N ILE A 114 14.59 6.41 -18.30
CA ILE A 114 14.82 4.96 -18.48
C ILE A 114 15.13 4.31 -17.13
N SER A 115 16.03 4.91 -16.33
CA SER A 115 16.36 4.43 -14.99
C SER A 115 15.12 4.39 -14.09
N PHE A 116 14.32 5.44 -14.12
CA PHE A 116 13.08 5.56 -13.36
C PHE A 116 12.05 4.53 -13.80
N GLY A 117 11.91 4.28 -15.11
CA GLY A 117 11.04 3.26 -15.66
C GLY A 117 11.44 1.84 -15.24
N ILE A 118 12.75 1.54 -15.24
CA ILE A 118 13.28 0.26 -14.75
C ILE A 118 12.99 0.12 -13.24
N SER A 119 13.27 1.16 -12.46
CA SER A 119 12.98 1.18 -11.01
C SER A 119 11.50 0.92 -10.72
N ALA A 120 10.61 1.62 -11.42
CA ALA A 120 9.17 1.43 -11.28
C ALA A 120 8.75 -0.01 -11.63
N LEU A 121 9.32 -0.58 -12.69
CA LEU A 121 9.06 -1.97 -13.08
C LEU A 121 9.50 -2.95 -11.99
N VAL A 122 10.72 -2.80 -11.47
CA VAL A 122 11.28 -3.62 -10.38
C VAL A 122 10.34 -3.58 -9.18
N GLN A 123 10.00 -2.40 -8.69
CA GLN A 123 9.16 -2.24 -7.51
C GLN A 123 7.74 -2.80 -7.68
N VAL A 124 7.15 -2.65 -8.88
CA VAL A 124 5.86 -3.25 -9.20
C VAL A 124 5.94 -4.78 -9.18
N MET A 125 7.02 -5.33 -9.72
CA MET A 125 7.22 -6.79 -9.77
C MET A 125 7.49 -7.36 -8.40
N GLU A 126 8.35 -6.73 -7.60
CA GLU A 126 8.62 -7.12 -6.20
C GLU A 126 7.35 -7.10 -5.36
N ALA A 127 6.59 -6.00 -5.43
CA ALA A 127 5.33 -5.86 -4.68
C ALA A 127 4.28 -6.91 -5.07
N ARG A 128 4.23 -7.31 -6.35
CA ARG A 128 3.36 -8.40 -6.81
C ARG A 128 3.78 -9.76 -6.26
N THR A 129 5.08 -9.97 -6.06
CA THR A 129 5.62 -11.27 -5.64
C THR A 129 5.51 -11.50 -4.13
N LEU A 130 5.60 -10.44 -3.32
CA LEU A 130 5.54 -10.54 -1.85
C LEU A 130 4.12 -10.74 -1.30
N ARG A 131 3.09 -10.21 -1.96
CA ARG A 131 1.71 -10.31 -1.44
C ARG A 131 0.93 -11.55 -1.86
N GLY A 132 1.48 -12.38 -2.73
CA GLY A 132 0.74 -13.51 -3.29
C GLY A 132 -0.53 -13.06 -4.03
N LYS A 133 -1.40 -14.03 -4.34
CA LYS A 133 -2.65 -13.77 -5.06
C LYS A 133 -3.76 -13.36 -4.08
N ASP A 134 -4.67 -12.48 -4.53
CA ASP A 134 -5.87 -12.11 -3.78
C ASP A 134 -6.65 -13.38 -3.38
N PRO A 135 -7.21 -13.51 -2.16
CA PRO A 135 -7.94 -14.70 -1.74
C PRO A 135 -9.06 -15.13 -2.70
N ILE A 136 -9.75 -14.18 -3.33
CA ILE A 136 -10.82 -14.47 -4.31
C ILE A 136 -10.21 -14.97 -5.62
N GLN A 137 -9.10 -14.37 -6.04
CA GLN A 137 -8.40 -14.77 -7.26
C GLN A 137 -7.70 -16.12 -7.09
N ALA A 138 -7.11 -16.37 -5.92
CA ALA A 138 -6.54 -17.64 -5.50
C ALA A 138 -7.63 -18.72 -5.38
N ARG A 139 -8.83 -18.37 -4.89
CA ARG A 139 -9.98 -19.27 -4.86
C ARG A 139 -10.49 -19.59 -6.25
N SER A 140 -10.67 -18.58 -7.11
CA SER A 140 -11.09 -18.76 -8.51
C SER A 140 -10.10 -19.64 -9.27
N GLU A 141 -8.81 -19.35 -9.15
CA GLU A 141 -7.76 -20.13 -9.79
C GLU A 141 -7.63 -21.52 -9.17
N PHE A 142 -7.88 -21.69 -7.87
CA PHE A 142 -7.96 -23.01 -7.24
C PHE A 142 -9.16 -23.82 -7.75
N GLU A 143 -10.34 -23.20 -7.86
CA GLU A 143 -11.54 -23.82 -8.43
C GLU A 143 -11.34 -24.15 -9.92
N GLU A 144 -10.68 -23.28 -10.67
CA GLU A 144 -10.24 -23.50 -12.05
C GLU A 144 -9.11 -24.53 -12.16
N SER A 145 -8.28 -24.69 -11.13
CA SER A 145 -7.25 -25.74 -11.08
C SER A 145 -7.86 -27.09 -10.72
N LYS A 146 -8.96 -27.09 -9.97
CA LYS A 146 -9.65 -28.29 -9.49
C LYS A 146 -10.32 -29.08 -10.61
N GLN A 147 -10.79 -28.44 -11.68
CA GLN A 147 -11.28 -29.14 -12.89
C GLN A 147 -10.20 -29.98 -13.59
N TYR A 148 -8.92 -29.67 -13.35
CA TYR A 148 -7.80 -30.46 -13.86
C TYR A 148 -7.25 -31.47 -12.83
N ALA A 149 -7.81 -31.50 -11.60
CA ALA A 149 -7.51 -32.53 -10.63
C ALA A 149 -8.34 -33.79 -10.95
N LEU A 150 -7.75 -34.76 -11.66
CA LEU A 150 -8.38 -36.05 -11.92
C LEU A 150 -8.60 -36.77 -10.58
N GLY A 151 -9.80 -37.32 -10.40
CA GLY A 151 -10.19 -38.05 -9.19
C GLY A 151 -9.38 -39.34 -8.93
N SER A 152 -8.65 -39.86 -9.93
CA SER A 152 -7.65 -40.92 -9.77
C SER A 152 -6.80 -41.06 -11.05
N LYS A 153 -5.60 -41.65 -10.93
CA LYS A 153 -4.72 -41.96 -12.06
C LYS A 153 -5.37 -43.07 -12.92
N PRO A 154 -5.47 -42.93 -14.26
CA PRO A 154 -5.99 -44.00 -15.10
C PRO A 154 -5.11 -45.24 -15.01
N THR A 155 -5.72 -46.41 -14.97
CA THR A 155 -5.03 -47.71 -14.98
C THR A 155 -5.46 -48.48 -16.22
N GLY A 156 -4.68 -48.40 -17.30
CA GLY A 156 -4.92 -49.14 -18.54
C GLY A 156 -3.86 -48.90 -19.62
N ASN A 157 -3.53 -49.93 -20.40
CA ASN A 157 -2.39 -50.00 -21.33
C ASN A 157 -2.36 -48.89 -22.41
N ILE A 158 -1.16 -48.29 -22.55
CA ILE A 158 -0.77 -47.13 -23.38
C ILE A 158 -1.60 -45.87 -23.07
N ASP A 159 -1.12 -45.19 -22.05
CA ASP A 159 -1.85 -44.23 -21.25
C ASP A 159 -1.63 -42.82 -21.81
N LEU A 160 -2.31 -42.51 -22.93
CA LEU A 160 -2.34 -41.15 -23.51
C LEU A 160 -2.76 -40.11 -22.44
N THR A 161 -3.59 -40.55 -21.49
CA THR A 161 -4.01 -39.81 -20.31
C THR A 161 -2.87 -39.54 -19.31
N VAL A 162 -1.90 -40.43 -19.12
CA VAL A 162 -0.68 -40.15 -18.33
C VAL A 162 0.24 -39.14 -19.00
N ALA A 163 0.36 -39.17 -20.34
CA ALA A 163 1.13 -38.16 -21.08
C ALA A 163 0.48 -36.78 -20.94
N LEU A 164 -0.84 -36.68 -21.17
CA LEU A 164 -1.62 -35.46 -20.99
C LEU A 164 -1.58 -34.92 -19.55
N TRP A 165 -1.66 -35.80 -18.55
CA TRP A 165 -1.51 -35.43 -17.14
C TRP A 165 -0.12 -34.89 -16.81
N GLY A 166 0.92 -35.52 -17.36
CA GLY A 166 2.30 -35.08 -17.24
C GLY A 166 2.50 -33.67 -17.83
N ASP A 167 1.92 -33.42 -19.00
CA ASP A 167 2.01 -32.13 -19.69
C ASP A 167 1.21 -31.04 -18.97
N TYR A 168 0.02 -31.35 -18.47
CA TYR A 168 -0.77 -30.44 -17.64
C TYR A 168 -0.01 -30.03 -16.36
N LYS A 169 0.53 -31.02 -15.62
CA LYS A 169 1.32 -30.76 -14.41
C LYS A 169 2.59 -29.95 -14.72
N ARG A 170 3.27 -30.25 -15.83
CA ARG A 170 4.44 -29.49 -16.29
C ARG A 170 4.07 -28.06 -16.67
N ALA A 171 2.93 -27.84 -17.33
CA ALA A 171 2.46 -26.51 -17.69
C ALA A 171 2.18 -25.64 -16.46
N GLY A 172 1.40 -26.15 -15.49
CA GLY A 172 1.12 -25.43 -14.24
C GLY A 172 2.37 -25.19 -13.38
N MET A 173 3.26 -26.18 -13.28
CA MET A 173 4.54 -26.02 -12.58
C MET A 173 5.48 -25.05 -13.29
N LYS A 174 5.48 -25.02 -14.64
CA LYS A 174 6.28 -24.08 -15.44
C LYS A 174 5.85 -22.65 -15.21
N GLU A 175 4.55 -22.37 -15.16
CA GLU A 175 4.04 -21.03 -14.88
C GLU A 175 4.45 -20.55 -13.48
N ARG A 176 4.29 -21.40 -12.46
CA ARG A 176 4.71 -21.10 -11.09
C ARG A 176 6.23 -20.89 -10.97
N ASN A 177 7.02 -21.75 -11.60
CA ASN A 177 8.48 -21.65 -11.59
C ASN A 177 8.98 -20.43 -12.37
N ALA A 178 8.36 -20.11 -13.51
CA ALA A 178 8.68 -18.92 -14.29
C ALA A 178 8.36 -17.63 -13.52
N GLY A 179 7.18 -17.56 -12.87
CA GLY A 179 6.82 -16.43 -12.02
C GLY A 179 7.79 -16.24 -10.86
N GLY A 180 8.19 -17.32 -10.18
CA GLY A 180 9.18 -17.27 -9.11
C GLY A 180 10.59 -16.90 -9.60
N ALA A 181 11.01 -17.38 -10.78
CA ALA A 181 12.30 -17.01 -11.36
C ALA A 181 12.35 -15.54 -11.77
N ILE A 182 11.27 -15.00 -12.35
CA ILE A 182 11.14 -13.58 -12.68
C ILE A 182 11.19 -12.73 -11.40
N ALA A 183 10.50 -13.15 -10.34
CA ALA A 183 10.54 -12.49 -9.04
C ALA A 183 11.97 -12.40 -8.49
N LEU A 184 12.68 -13.53 -8.50
CA LEU A 184 14.04 -13.63 -8.00
C LEU A 184 15.00 -12.78 -8.85
N PHE A 185 14.79 -12.72 -10.17
CA PHE A 185 15.56 -11.85 -11.05
C PHE A 185 15.43 -10.37 -10.64
N PHE A 186 14.21 -9.89 -10.38
CA PHE A 186 13.98 -8.49 -9.96
C PHE A 186 14.61 -8.20 -8.60
N TRP A 187 14.45 -9.10 -7.62
CA TRP A 187 15.10 -8.97 -6.31
C TRP A 187 16.62 -8.94 -6.40
N VAL A 188 17.22 -9.82 -7.20
CA VAL A 188 18.67 -9.84 -7.41
C VAL A 188 19.13 -8.56 -8.10
N LEU A 189 18.38 -8.07 -9.08
CA LEU A 189 18.67 -6.82 -9.75
C LEU A 189 18.64 -5.65 -8.77
N ASP A 190 17.59 -5.49 -7.96
CA ASP A 190 17.45 -4.39 -7.02
C ASP A 190 18.52 -4.41 -5.92
N ILE A 191 18.81 -5.59 -5.35
CA ILE A 191 19.92 -5.78 -4.41
C ILE A 191 21.24 -5.36 -5.07
N THR A 192 21.49 -5.83 -6.29
CA THR A 192 22.74 -5.52 -6.99
C THR A 192 22.85 -4.03 -7.26
N THR A 193 21.84 -3.41 -7.86
CA THR A 193 21.91 -1.98 -8.21
C THR A 193 22.00 -1.09 -6.98
N THR A 194 21.33 -1.46 -5.89
CA THR A 194 21.37 -0.70 -4.64
C THR A 194 22.73 -0.81 -3.95
N PHE A 195 23.23 -2.03 -3.73
CA PHE A 195 24.47 -2.26 -2.98
C PHE A 195 25.74 -2.04 -3.80
N VAL A 196 25.70 -2.23 -5.12
CA VAL A 196 26.83 -1.85 -6.01
C VAL A 196 26.86 -0.34 -6.20
N GLY A 197 25.71 0.31 -6.38
CA GLY A 197 25.64 1.76 -6.50
C GLY A 197 26.15 2.46 -5.25
N ARG A 198 25.72 2.00 -4.07
CA ARG A 198 26.11 2.60 -2.79
C ARG A 198 26.64 1.54 -1.82
N TRP A 199 27.92 1.20 -1.98
CA TRP A 199 28.59 0.13 -1.23
C TRP A 199 28.85 0.52 0.24
N PRO A 200 28.17 -0.09 1.24
CA PRO A 200 28.33 0.30 2.64
C PRO A 200 29.72 0.04 3.20
N PHE A 201 30.41 -1.00 2.70
CA PHE A 201 31.73 -1.40 3.21
C PHE A 201 32.89 -0.60 2.59
N ARG A 202 32.61 0.46 1.82
CA ARG A 202 33.65 1.44 1.44
C ARG A 202 34.04 2.35 2.60
N TYR A 203 33.19 2.43 3.63
CA TYR A 203 33.41 3.25 4.81
C TYR A 203 34.21 2.51 5.86
N THR A 204 34.97 3.26 6.65
CA THR A 204 35.72 2.76 7.80
C THR A 204 34.97 2.97 9.12
N ASP A 205 34.11 3.99 9.18
CA ASP A 205 33.31 4.29 10.36
C ASP A 205 32.10 3.34 10.47
N PRO A 206 31.96 2.58 11.58
CA PRO A 206 30.86 1.64 11.76
C PRO A 206 29.47 2.28 11.71
N GLY A 207 29.31 3.51 12.21
CA GLY A 207 28.04 4.22 12.18
C GLY A 207 27.60 4.52 10.75
N THR A 208 28.54 4.95 9.92
CA THR A 208 28.31 5.23 8.49
C THR A 208 28.00 3.95 7.71
N ILE A 209 28.69 2.84 8.00
CA ILE A 209 28.40 1.53 7.39
C ILE A 209 26.95 1.13 7.69
N LEU A 210 26.53 1.18 8.96
CA LEU A 210 25.18 0.81 9.39
C LEU A 210 24.12 1.74 8.79
N GLY A 211 24.39 3.06 8.77
CA GLY A 211 23.49 4.04 8.17
C GLY A 211 23.30 3.82 6.68
N CYS A 212 24.38 3.58 5.95
CA CYS A 212 24.35 3.28 4.52
C CYS A 212 23.60 1.97 4.23
N PHE A 213 23.84 0.93 5.03
CA PHE A 213 23.15 -0.34 4.90
C PHE A 213 21.64 -0.17 5.15
N ALA A 214 21.26 0.53 6.22
CA ALA A 214 19.86 0.81 6.54
C ALA A 214 19.18 1.65 5.46
N TYR A 215 19.88 2.66 4.91
CA TYR A 215 19.39 3.46 3.80
C TYR A 215 19.11 2.59 2.56
N ASN A 216 20.04 1.72 2.18
CA ASN A 216 19.87 0.80 1.06
C ASN A 216 18.66 -0.14 1.26
N CYS A 217 18.50 -0.72 2.45
CA CYS A 217 17.32 -1.54 2.74
C CYS A 217 16.02 -0.72 2.66
N ALA A 218 16.03 0.51 3.19
CA ALA A 218 14.86 1.38 3.16
C ALA A 218 14.50 1.82 1.73
N SER A 219 15.48 2.11 0.87
CA SER A 219 15.22 2.51 -0.52
C SER A 219 14.60 1.39 -1.34
N MET A 220 15.03 0.14 -1.12
CA MET A 220 14.43 -1.04 -1.75
C MET A 220 12.96 -1.22 -1.29
N MET A 221 12.73 -1.18 0.02
CA MET A 221 11.39 -1.44 0.59
C MET A 221 10.39 -0.28 0.38
N ALA A 222 10.85 0.97 0.31
CA ALA A 222 9.97 2.14 0.26
C ALA A 222 9.04 2.11 -0.97
N GLY A 223 9.58 1.68 -2.10
CA GLY A 223 8.84 1.55 -3.34
C GLY A 223 7.75 0.49 -3.29
N GLU A 224 8.12 -0.69 -2.79
CA GLU A 224 7.20 -1.81 -2.63
C GLU A 224 6.04 -1.47 -1.68
N ILE A 225 6.36 -0.89 -0.52
CA ILE A 225 5.38 -0.46 0.49
C ILE A 225 4.47 0.62 -0.09
N GLY A 226 5.03 1.61 -0.78
CA GLY A 226 4.27 2.68 -1.42
C GLY A 226 3.31 2.16 -2.50
N TYR A 227 3.79 1.31 -3.40
CA TYR A 227 2.96 0.67 -4.43
C TYR A 227 1.82 -0.13 -3.80
N ASN A 228 2.12 -0.86 -2.73
CA ASN A 228 1.16 -1.68 -2.01
C ASN A 228 0.04 -0.87 -1.37
N ILE A 229 0.37 0.27 -0.75
CA ILE A 229 -0.63 1.21 -0.21
C ILE A 229 -1.45 1.79 -1.36
N TRP A 230 -0.80 2.26 -2.43
CA TRP A 230 -1.49 2.85 -3.58
C TRP A 230 -2.44 1.86 -4.26
N LYS A 231 -2.03 0.60 -4.47
CA LYS A 231 -2.83 -0.43 -5.16
C LYS A 231 -4.03 -0.91 -4.36
N ILE A 232 -3.92 -1.10 -3.03
CA ILE A 232 -5.11 -1.46 -2.20
C ILE A 232 -6.17 -0.36 -2.26
N THR A 233 -5.75 0.88 -2.47
CA THR A 233 -6.67 2.01 -2.48
C THR A 233 -7.37 2.26 -3.81
N LYS A 234 -6.92 1.63 -4.88
CA LYS A 234 -7.44 1.84 -6.23
C LYS A 234 -8.73 1.08 -6.45
#